data_AF-A0A7W0PUS9-F1
#
_entry.id   AF-A0A7W0PUS9-F1
#
_cell.length_a   1.000
_cell.length_b   1.000
_cell.length_c   1.000
_cell.angle_alpha   90.00
_cell.angle_beta   90.00
_cell.angle_gamma   90.00
#
_symmetry.space_group_name_H-M   'P 1'
#
loop_
_entity.id
_entity.type
_entity.pdbx_description
1 polymer ?
#
loop_
_entity_poly.entity_id
_entity_poly.type
_entity_poly.pdbx_seq_one_letter_code
_entity_poly.pdbx_strand_id
1 'polypeptide(L)'
;MTEAGPASAAIELTTLTDGGQRAADIARLLSGFLARAEKSLDLAVYDLRFETDAGGLVLASLLSAVQRGVAVRLLYNVAHPGPIPVPPPPETGPEAIESLPIDTRGVAGIPDLMHHKYVVRDGGAVWTGSTNWTDDSWTRQENVIVTVRSPKIAYAYSLTFDQLWQTGQVADTGSDPRPVEIDGASVRPWFCPEHGEALSHRVAKHIGKARERVRIASPVLTSGPILATLVEVVNERRCDIGGIVDDTQVDQVFHQWHTNGVSEWKVPLLQRILEGAEFSGKASIPWTPESLHDFMHAKVVVADDTTFVGSFNFSRSGERNAENVLEIRDAPIADRIAAYVDELGRATRERPSPVRLRHVSGSRGWALPGPTDTNPAIASERNAYQHVTYRSRKPNAAVSDFARHAKSTVRLGEVDVRALFLIAAAGVLTVVAALLGPAALAGEKPMRGDVSRVDLRGVNFIENCRFSHRAPDDPIVFPGRAGASHDHTFVGNRSTNASS
;
A
#
# COMPACT_ATOMS: atom_id res chain seq x y z
N MET A 1 10.92 -8.48 -46.19
CA MET A 1 9.83 -8.67 -45.23
C MET A 1 10.37 -9.51 -44.09
N THR A 2 10.88 -8.86 -43.05
CA THR A 2 11.29 -9.51 -41.81
C THR A 2 10.03 -9.83 -41.01
N GLU A 3 9.78 -11.11 -40.77
CA GLU A 3 8.72 -11.57 -39.86
C GLU A 3 8.91 -10.90 -38.50
N ALA A 4 7.92 -10.11 -38.08
CA ALA A 4 7.81 -9.68 -36.71
C ALA A 4 7.61 -10.94 -35.87
N GLY A 5 8.54 -11.21 -34.93
CA GLY A 5 8.34 -12.24 -33.93
C GLY A 5 7.01 -12.02 -33.19
N PRO A 6 6.42 -13.07 -32.57
CA PRO A 6 5.14 -12.93 -31.89
C PRO A 6 5.23 -11.76 -30.91
N ALA A 7 4.34 -10.78 -31.08
CA ALA A 7 4.23 -9.66 -30.16
C ALA A 7 4.07 -10.24 -28.75
N SER A 8 5.00 -9.96 -27.84
CA SER A 8 4.87 -10.52 -26.48
C SER A 8 3.58 -9.97 -25.84
N ALA A 9 3.01 -10.68 -24.86
CA ALA A 9 1.73 -10.30 -24.24
C ALA A 9 1.86 -8.98 -23.47
N ALA A 10 0.89 -8.07 -23.55
CA ALA A 10 1.01 -6.76 -22.89
C ALA A 10 1.05 -6.84 -21.35
N ILE A 11 0.54 -7.93 -20.77
CA ILE A 11 0.64 -8.25 -19.34
C ILE A 11 1.39 -9.58 -19.22
N GLU A 12 2.50 -9.59 -18.48
CA GLU A 12 3.28 -10.81 -18.23
C GLU A 12 3.39 -11.05 -16.72
N LEU A 13 3.19 -12.31 -16.30
CA LEU A 13 3.27 -12.74 -14.91
C LEU A 13 4.44 -13.69 -14.72
N THR A 14 5.19 -13.49 -13.64
CA THR A 14 6.21 -14.42 -13.16
C THR A 14 5.97 -14.70 -11.69
N THR A 15 5.82 -15.97 -11.34
CA THR A 15 5.57 -16.44 -9.97
C THR A 15 6.82 -17.10 -9.42
N LEU A 16 7.21 -16.77 -8.19
CA LEU A 16 8.38 -17.30 -7.51
C LEU A 16 7.95 -18.22 -6.37
N THR A 17 8.72 -19.28 -6.09
CA THR A 17 8.44 -20.19 -4.97
C THR A 17 9.67 -20.32 -4.08
N ASP A 18 9.49 -20.77 -2.83
CA ASP A 18 10.62 -21.06 -1.93
C ASP A 18 11.51 -22.17 -2.51
N GLY A 19 12.71 -21.78 -2.95
CA GLY A 19 13.71 -22.64 -3.57
C GLY A 19 13.48 -22.94 -5.06
N GLY A 20 12.47 -22.35 -5.71
CA GLY A 20 12.11 -22.65 -7.10
C GLY A 20 12.97 -21.97 -8.17
N GLN A 21 13.77 -20.99 -7.78
CA GLN A 21 14.58 -20.17 -8.69
C GLN A 21 15.89 -19.74 -8.02
N ARG A 22 16.88 -19.37 -8.83
CA ARG A 22 18.13 -18.77 -8.34
C ARG A 22 18.04 -17.25 -8.39
N ALA A 23 18.69 -16.57 -7.45
CA ALA A 23 18.79 -15.10 -7.40
C ALA A 23 19.25 -14.52 -8.75
N ALA A 24 20.28 -15.11 -9.36
CA ALA A 24 20.81 -14.68 -10.65
C ALA A 24 19.80 -14.74 -11.81
N ASP A 25 18.84 -15.66 -11.78
CA ASP A 25 17.83 -15.77 -12.85
C ASP A 25 16.81 -14.63 -12.75
N ILE A 26 16.42 -14.25 -11.54
CA ILE A 26 15.53 -13.11 -11.29
C ILE A 26 16.24 -11.78 -11.56
N ALA A 27 17.50 -11.66 -11.14
CA ALA A 27 18.34 -10.51 -11.49
C ALA A 27 18.44 -10.32 -13.02
N ARG A 28 18.65 -11.39 -13.79
CA ARG A 28 18.67 -11.31 -15.27
C ARG A 28 17.33 -10.92 -15.86
N LEU A 29 16.22 -11.41 -15.31
CA LEU A 29 14.88 -11.02 -15.74
C LEU A 29 14.65 -9.51 -15.54
N LEU A 30 15.01 -9.00 -14.36
CA LEU A 30 14.93 -7.58 -14.04
C LEU A 30 15.88 -6.75 -14.91
N SER A 31 17.15 -7.13 -15.02
CA SER A 31 18.12 -6.45 -15.89
C SER A 31 17.67 -6.45 -17.35
N GLY A 32 17.04 -7.51 -17.84
CA GLY A 32 16.44 -7.55 -19.17
C GLY A 32 15.29 -6.54 -19.35
N PHE A 33 14.51 -6.29 -18.29
CA PHE A 33 13.51 -5.23 -18.28
C PHE A 33 14.14 -3.83 -18.32
N LEU A 34 15.17 -3.59 -17.49
CA LEU A 34 15.88 -2.31 -17.36
C LEU A 34 16.70 -1.96 -18.62
N ALA A 35 17.37 -2.95 -19.22
CA ALA A 35 18.24 -2.77 -20.37
C ALA A 35 17.50 -2.23 -21.62
N ARG A 36 16.18 -2.44 -21.69
CA ARG A 36 15.31 -1.93 -22.77
C ARG A 36 14.98 -0.43 -22.62
N ALA A 37 15.44 0.24 -21.57
CA ALA A 37 15.19 1.66 -21.38
C ALA A 37 15.97 2.50 -22.39
N GLU A 38 15.28 3.47 -22.99
CA GLU A 38 15.84 4.40 -23.97
C GLU A 38 15.90 5.84 -23.46
N LYS A 39 15.02 6.22 -22.52
CA LYS A 39 14.84 7.59 -22.05
C LYS A 39 14.91 7.70 -20.54
N SER A 40 14.16 6.88 -19.82
CA SER A 40 14.09 6.98 -18.35
C SER A 40 13.78 5.67 -17.63
N LEU A 41 14.25 5.61 -16.40
CA LEU A 41 13.94 4.60 -15.40
C LEU A 41 13.61 5.30 -14.07
N ASP A 42 12.38 5.15 -13.60
CA ASP A 42 11.94 5.62 -12.29
C ASP A 42 11.66 4.42 -11.39
N LEU A 43 12.46 4.23 -10.34
CA LEU A 43 12.45 3.06 -9.47
C LEU A 43 11.99 3.43 -8.06
N ALA A 44 10.96 2.78 -7.53
CA ALA A 44 10.58 2.87 -6.12
C ALA A 44 10.65 1.48 -5.49
N VAL A 45 11.65 1.25 -4.65
CA VAL A 45 11.99 -0.07 -4.11
C VAL A 45 12.22 0.00 -2.61
N TYR A 46 11.37 -0.71 -1.86
CA TYR A 46 11.40 -0.75 -0.39
C TYR A 46 12.72 -1.29 0.17
N ASP A 47 13.15 -2.45 -0.29
CA ASP A 47 14.36 -3.14 0.18
C ASP A 47 15.14 -3.68 -1.01
N LEU A 48 16.42 -3.33 -1.06
CA LEU A 48 17.32 -3.66 -2.15
C LEU A 48 18.76 -3.82 -1.67
N ARG A 49 19.48 -4.78 -2.24
CA ARG A 49 20.89 -5.10 -1.95
C ARG A 49 21.67 -5.15 -3.25
N PHE A 50 22.56 -4.20 -3.48
CA PHE A 50 23.41 -4.18 -4.68
C PHE A 50 24.77 -4.86 -4.47
N GLU A 51 25.12 -5.13 -3.21
CA GLU A 51 26.38 -5.74 -2.77
C GLU A 51 26.46 -7.25 -3.03
N THR A 52 25.33 -7.92 -3.30
CA THR A 52 25.31 -9.34 -3.67
C THR A 52 25.68 -9.54 -5.14
N ASP A 53 26.11 -10.75 -5.54
CA ASP A 53 26.42 -11.04 -6.95
C ASP A 53 25.22 -10.75 -7.87
N ALA A 54 24.02 -11.14 -7.43
CA ALA A 54 22.79 -10.92 -8.17
C ALA A 54 22.36 -9.44 -8.16
N GLY A 55 22.51 -8.75 -7.03
CA GLY A 55 22.34 -7.30 -6.92
C GLY A 55 23.28 -6.52 -7.84
N GLY A 56 24.54 -6.94 -7.92
CA GLY A 56 25.56 -6.35 -8.78
C GLY A 56 25.21 -6.43 -10.27
N LEU A 57 24.50 -7.49 -10.72
CA LEU A 57 23.97 -7.57 -12.09
C LEU A 57 22.91 -6.51 -12.37
N VAL A 58 22.07 -6.20 -11.39
CA VAL A 58 21.05 -5.15 -11.51
C VAL A 58 21.71 -3.78 -11.51
N LEU A 59 22.66 -3.55 -10.60
CA LEU A 59 23.43 -2.30 -10.56
C LEU A 59 24.18 -2.07 -11.88
N ALA A 60 24.87 -3.08 -12.42
CA ALA A 60 25.56 -2.99 -13.70
C ALA A 60 24.61 -2.61 -14.85
N SER A 61 23.37 -3.12 -14.82
CA SER A 61 22.33 -2.76 -15.80
C SER A 61 21.89 -1.30 -15.68
N LEU A 62 21.74 -0.77 -14.46
CA LEU A 62 21.42 0.64 -14.21
C LEU A 62 22.55 1.56 -14.67
N LEU A 63 23.79 1.25 -14.30
CA LEU A 63 24.97 2.01 -14.74
C LEU A 63 25.14 1.99 -16.27
N SER A 64 24.86 0.85 -16.90
CA SER A 64 24.85 0.74 -18.36
C SER A 64 23.76 1.62 -18.98
N ALA A 65 22.61 1.79 -18.32
CA ALA A 65 21.55 2.70 -18.80
C ALA A 65 22.00 4.16 -18.71
N VAL A 66 22.62 4.57 -17.60
CA VAL A 66 23.20 5.92 -17.44
C VAL A 66 24.23 6.21 -18.53
N GLN A 67 25.12 5.25 -18.84
CA GLN A 67 26.11 5.39 -19.91
C GLN A 67 25.47 5.57 -21.30
N ARG A 68 24.27 5.02 -21.53
CA ARG A 68 23.49 5.24 -22.76
C ARG A 68 22.73 6.57 -22.76
N GLY A 69 22.81 7.36 -21.69
CA GLY A 69 22.09 8.62 -21.54
C GLY A 69 20.65 8.48 -21.01
N VAL A 70 20.28 7.31 -20.48
CA VAL A 70 18.98 7.10 -19.82
C VAL A 70 18.98 7.82 -18.47
N ALA A 71 17.95 8.61 -18.19
CA ALA A 71 17.76 9.22 -16.87
C ALA A 71 17.33 8.15 -15.86
N VAL A 72 18.01 8.04 -14.71
CA VAL A 72 17.70 7.05 -13.68
C VAL A 72 17.43 7.73 -12.35
N ARG A 73 16.24 7.54 -11.80
CA ARG A 73 15.81 8.02 -10.48
C ARG A 73 15.44 6.85 -9.58
N LEU A 74 15.99 6.80 -8.36
CA LEU A 74 15.75 5.73 -7.39
C LEU A 74 15.24 6.28 -6.05
N LEU A 75 14.02 5.91 -5.69
CA LEU A 75 13.46 6.04 -4.35
C LEU A 75 13.70 4.75 -3.56
N TYR A 76 14.19 4.89 -2.34
CA TYR A 76 14.36 3.79 -1.39
C TYR A 76 13.85 4.16 0.00
N ASN A 77 13.46 3.15 0.77
CA ASN A 77 12.98 3.36 2.13
C ASN A 77 14.16 3.59 3.08
N VAL A 78 14.04 4.60 3.93
CA VAL A 78 14.98 4.85 5.04
C VAL A 78 14.30 4.44 6.34
N ALA A 79 14.93 3.52 7.07
CA ALA A 79 14.47 3.11 8.38
C ALA A 79 14.45 4.30 9.34
N HIS A 80 13.49 4.33 10.26
CA HIS A 80 13.41 5.37 11.28
C HIS A 80 13.28 4.76 12.69
N PRO A 81 13.70 5.49 13.74
CA PRO A 81 13.42 5.11 15.12
C PRO A 81 11.92 5.29 15.42
N GLY A 82 11.25 4.29 15.99
CA GLY A 82 9.82 4.32 16.34
C GLY A 82 9.29 2.93 16.72
N PRO A 83 8.00 2.78 17.11
CA PRO A 83 7.41 1.46 17.30
C PRO A 83 7.49 0.70 15.98
N ILE A 84 8.27 -0.37 15.99
CA ILE A 84 8.65 -1.07 14.78
C ILE A 84 7.47 -1.95 14.31
N PRO A 85 7.00 -1.84 13.05
CA PRO A 85 6.02 -2.79 12.52
C PRO A 85 6.58 -4.21 12.61
N VAL A 86 5.70 -5.23 12.62
CA VAL A 86 6.13 -6.62 12.71
C VAL A 86 5.76 -7.38 11.43
N PRO A 87 6.73 -8.01 10.75
CA PRO A 87 8.17 -7.98 11.05
C PRO A 87 8.78 -6.58 10.86
N PRO A 88 9.87 -6.28 11.59
CA PRO A 88 10.60 -5.01 11.47
C PRO A 88 11.08 -4.75 10.04
N PRO A 89 11.18 -3.48 9.62
CA PRO A 89 11.66 -3.15 8.30
C PRO A 89 13.14 -3.55 8.17
N PRO A 90 13.55 -4.05 7.00
CA PRO A 90 14.97 -4.27 6.72
C PRO A 90 15.71 -2.92 6.68
N GLU A 91 16.98 -2.93 7.08
CA GLU A 91 17.84 -1.75 7.05
C GLU A 91 18.57 -1.65 5.71
N THR A 92 18.02 -0.88 4.77
CA THR A 92 18.72 -0.53 3.53
C THR A 92 19.94 0.33 3.87
N GLY A 93 21.13 0.02 3.35
CA GLY A 93 22.35 0.82 3.56
C GLY A 93 22.33 2.11 2.75
N PRO A 94 21.96 3.29 3.31
CA PRO A 94 21.68 4.49 2.52
C PRO A 94 22.94 5.04 1.87
N GLU A 95 24.05 5.01 2.59
CA GLU A 95 25.35 5.53 2.12
C GLU A 95 25.82 4.84 0.83
N ALA A 96 25.63 3.53 0.73
CA ALA A 96 26.00 2.76 -0.45
C ALA A 96 25.16 3.16 -1.67
N ILE A 97 23.85 3.38 -1.47
CA ILE A 97 22.93 3.82 -2.52
C ILE A 97 23.20 5.26 -2.95
N GLU A 98 23.39 6.16 -1.99
CA GLU A 98 23.64 7.59 -2.24
C GLU A 98 25.00 7.83 -2.92
N SER A 99 25.94 6.89 -2.82
CA SER A 99 27.23 6.95 -3.52
C SER A 99 27.15 6.57 -5.01
N LEU A 100 26.02 6.03 -5.47
CA LEU A 100 25.85 5.61 -6.85
C LEU A 100 25.76 6.83 -7.79
N PRO A 101 26.26 6.73 -9.03
CA PRO A 101 26.16 7.80 -10.02
C PRO A 101 24.77 7.83 -10.70
N ILE A 102 23.71 7.78 -9.90
CA ILE A 102 22.30 7.92 -10.28
C ILE A 102 21.60 8.87 -9.31
N ASP A 103 20.49 9.47 -9.74
CA ASP A 103 19.72 10.31 -8.84
C ASP A 103 19.00 9.42 -7.82
N THR A 104 19.33 9.56 -6.54
CA THR A 104 18.70 8.77 -5.46
C THR A 104 18.03 9.67 -4.44
N ARG A 105 16.94 9.19 -3.84
CA ARG A 105 16.28 9.87 -2.73
C ARG A 105 15.71 8.89 -1.71
N GLY A 106 16.16 9.01 -0.47
CA GLY A 106 15.59 8.30 0.65
C GLY A 106 14.23 8.87 1.06
N VAL A 107 13.26 8.00 1.31
CA VAL A 107 11.95 8.36 1.88
C VAL A 107 11.92 7.86 3.31
N ALA A 108 11.85 8.78 4.26
CA ALA A 108 11.72 8.45 5.68
C ALA A 108 10.32 7.89 5.91
N GLY A 109 10.23 6.64 6.36
CA GLY A 109 8.96 5.95 6.56
C GLY A 109 8.15 6.42 7.78
N ILE A 110 8.06 7.74 8.04
CA ILE A 110 7.42 8.28 9.24
C ILE A 110 6.02 8.83 8.91
N PRO A 111 4.94 8.33 9.54
CA PRO A 111 4.86 7.13 10.39
C PRO A 111 4.71 5.82 9.59
N ASP A 112 4.64 5.90 8.26
CA ASP A 112 4.31 4.78 7.37
C ASP A 112 5.40 4.56 6.31
N LEU A 113 5.63 3.31 5.93
CA LEU A 113 6.77 2.88 5.12
C LEU A 113 6.62 3.25 3.64
N MET A 114 7.74 3.54 2.96
CA MET A 114 7.76 3.55 1.49
C MET A 114 7.87 2.11 0.98
N HIS A 115 6.73 1.43 0.82
CA HIS A 115 6.69 -0.02 0.58
C HIS A 115 6.51 -0.42 -0.90
N HIS A 116 6.66 0.54 -1.82
CA HIS A 116 6.63 0.28 -3.26
C HIS A 116 7.76 -0.64 -3.72
N LYS A 117 7.47 -1.39 -4.79
CA LYS A 117 8.39 -2.34 -5.44
C LYS A 117 8.13 -2.31 -6.95
N TYR A 118 8.38 -1.17 -7.58
CA TYR A 118 8.12 -1.00 -9.01
C TYR A 118 9.20 -0.22 -9.75
N VAL A 119 9.20 -0.37 -11.07
CA VAL A 119 9.98 0.42 -12.02
C VAL A 119 9.08 0.89 -13.15
N VAL A 120 9.08 2.19 -13.44
CA VAL A 120 8.52 2.73 -14.69
C VAL A 120 9.64 2.89 -15.70
N ARG A 121 9.49 2.30 -16.88
CA ARG A 121 10.43 2.39 -17.99
C ARG A 121 9.84 3.23 -19.11
N ASP A 122 10.53 4.32 -19.46
CA ASP A 122 10.23 5.23 -20.56
C ASP A 122 8.79 5.79 -20.58
N GLY A 123 8.10 5.79 -19.43
CA GLY A 123 6.67 6.12 -19.35
C GLY A 123 5.75 5.19 -20.15
N GLY A 124 6.23 4.01 -20.56
CA GLY A 124 5.49 3.08 -21.43
C GLY A 124 5.31 1.68 -20.85
N ALA A 125 6.12 1.29 -19.87
CA ALA A 125 6.02 -0.02 -19.23
C ALA A 125 6.27 0.07 -17.72
N VAL A 126 5.63 -0.83 -16.98
CA VAL A 126 5.79 -0.96 -15.52
C VAL A 126 6.24 -2.39 -15.21
N TRP A 127 7.24 -2.51 -14.35
CA TRP A 127 7.52 -3.72 -13.58
C TRP A 127 7.01 -3.48 -12.17
N THR A 128 6.20 -4.38 -11.63
CA THR A 128 5.74 -4.29 -10.23
C THR A 128 5.50 -5.68 -9.64
N GLY A 129 5.10 -5.74 -8.38
CA GLY A 129 4.71 -6.97 -7.72
C GLY A 129 5.00 -6.93 -6.23
N SER A 130 5.20 -8.12 -5.68
CA SER A 130 5.49 -8.29 -4.26
C SER A 130 6.99 -8.35 -3.94
N THR A 131 7.87 -8.42 -4.95
CA THR A 131 9.31 -8.73 -4.81
C THR A 131 10.15 -7.56 -4.31
N ASN A 132 10.91 -7.79 -3.23
CA ASN A 132 12.07 -6.94 -2.91
C ASN A 132 13.26 -7.33 -3.81
N TRP A 133 14.32 -6.53 -3.78
CA TRP A 133 15.53 -6.75 -4.59
C TRP A 133 16.66 -7.29 -3.73
N THR A 134 16.39 -8.45 -3.10
CA THR A 134 17.32 -9.15 -2.21
C THR A 134 17.38 -10.62 -2.57
N ASP A 135 18.50 -11.27 -2.26
CA ASP A 135 18.71 -12.70 -2.57
C ASP A 135 17.66 -13.58 -1.88
N ASP A 136 17.29 -13.28 -0.63
CA ASP A 136 16.22 -13.98 0.10
C ASP A 136 14.85 -13.80 -0.58
N SER A 137 14.53 -12.58 -1.01
CA SER A 137 13.27 -12.33 -1.73
C SER A 137 13.22 -13.06 -3.07
N TRP A 138 14.37 -13.21 -3.73
CA TRP A 138 14.45 -13.91 -5.00
C TRP A 138 14.54 -15.42 -4.87
N THR A 139 14.94 -15.98 -3.73
CA THR A 139 15.21 -17.43 -3.61
C THR A 139 14.35 -18.17 -2.60
N ARG A 140 13.89 -17.50 -1.54
CA ARG A 140 13.20 -18.13 -0.40
C ARG A 140 11.76 -17.67 -0.20
N GLN A 141 11.41 -16.54 -0.79
CA GLN A 141 10.08 -15.95 -0.66
C GLN A 141 9.24 -16.22 -1.90
N GLU A 142 8.04 -16.73 -1.69
CA GLU A 142 7.01 -16.78 -2.70
C GLU A 142 6.68 -15.36 -3.13
N ASN A 143 6.59 -15.07 -4.42
CA ASN A 143 6.32 -13.73 -4.91
C ASN A 143 5.58 -13.76 -6.25
N VAL A 144 4.94 -12.65 -6.60
CA VAL A 144 4.42 -12.42 -7.95
C VAL A 144 5.02 -11.14 -8.50
N ILE A 145 5.58 -11.25 -9.71
CA ILE A 145 6.05 -10.15 -10.54
C ILE A 145 5.04 -9.98 -11.68
N VAL A 146 4.65 -8.74 -11.94
CA VAL A 146 3.80 -8.35 -13.06
C VAL A 146 4.54 -7.31 -13.89
N THR A 147 4.66 -7.54 -15.19
CA THR A 147 5.04 -6.47 -16.12
C THR A 147 3.86 -6.09 -16.99
N VAL A 148 3.64 -4.79 -17.16
CA VAL A 148 2.54 -4.23 -17.94
C VAL A 148 3.10 -3.22 -18.93
N ARG A 149 2.86 -3.44 -20.23
CA ARG A 149 3.17 -2.47 -21.29
C ARG A 149 1.94 -1.65 -21.62
N SER A 150 1.83 -0.50 -20.95
CA SER A 150 0.75 0.45 -21.17
C SER A 150 1.18 1.84 -20.72
N PRO A 151 1.24 2.83 -21.63
CA PRO A 151 1.53 4.22 -21.26
C PRO A 151 0.55 4.79 -20.23
N LYS A 152 -0.72 4.34 -20.25
CA LYS A 152 -1.73 4.81 -19.28
C LYS A 152 -1.49 4.27 -17.88
N ILE A 153 -1.08 3.01 -17.76
CA ILE A 153 -0.70 2.43 -16.45
C ILE A 153 0.61 3.07 -15.99
N ALA A 154 1.61 3.16 -16.86
CA ALA A 154 2.88 3.81 -16.55
C ALA A 154 2.70 5.26 -16.08
N TYR A 155 1.80 6.02 -16.71
CA TYR A 155 1.47 7.37 -16.28
C TYR A 155 0.94 7.44 -14.84
N ALA A 156 0.06 6.52 -14.44
CA ALA A 156 -0.45 6.47 -13.07
C ALA A 156 0.67 6.22 -12.04
N TYR A 157 1.58 5.28 -12.35
CA TYR A 157 2.77 5.03 -11.54
C TYR A 157 3.72 6.23 -11.51
N SER A 158 3.95 6.90 -12.64
CA SER A 158 4.80 8.11 -12.71
C SER A 158 4.23 9.26 -11.89
N LEU A 159 2.91 9.47 -11.85
CA LEU A 159 2.30 10.49 -10.99
C LEU A 159 2.60 10.24 -9.51
N THR A 160 2.40 9.00 -9.05
CA THR A 160 2.70 8.61 -7.66
C THR A 160 4.21 8.70 -7.37
N PHE A 161 5.06 8.29 -8.33
CA PHE A 161 6.50 8.44 -8.22
C PHE A 161 6.89 9.91 -8.04
N ASP A 162 6.38 10.81 -8.89
CA ASP A 162 6.77 12.22 -8.87
C ASP A 162 6.31 12.92 -7.60
N GLN A 163 5.14 12.57 -7.04
CA GLN A 163 4.70 13.04 -5.73
C GLN A 163 5.73 12.68 -4.64
N LEU A 164 6.08 11.38 -4.53
CA LEU A 164 7.08 10.90 -3.57
C LEU A 164 8.46 11.54 -3.81
N TRP A 165 8.86 11.67 -5.08
CA TRP A 165 10.13 12.26 -5.47
C TRP A 165 10.25 13.72 -5.07
N GLN A 166 9.17 14.48 -5.17
CA GLN A 166 9.16 15.90 -4.83
C GLN A 166 9.10 16.10 -3.31
N THR A 167 8.17 15.42 -2.64
CA THR A 167 7.88 15.65 -1.21
C THR A 167 8.83 14.89 -0.29
N GLY A 168 9.26 13.69 -0.68
CA GLY A 168 9.94 12.74 0.21
C GLY A 168 9.03 12.24 1.35
N GLN A 169 7.71 12.33 1.20
CA GLN A 169 6.73 11.97 2.22
C GLN A 169 5.75 10.94 1.67
N VAL A 170 5.43 9.93 2.49
CA VAL A 170 4.46 8.87 2.14
C VAL A 170 3.03 9.40 2.18
N ALA A 171 2.72 10.28 3.12
CA ALA A 171 1.39 10.88 3.25
C ALA A 171 0.96 11.57 1.95
N ASP A 172 -0.34 11.48 1.65
CA ASP A 172 -0.96 12.14 0.49
C ASP A 172 -0.39 11.73 -0.88
N THR A 173 0.22 10.54 -0.96
CA THR A 173 0.68 9.97 -2.23
C THR A 173 -0.28 8.93 -2.77
N GLY A 174 -0.50 8.99 -4.07
CA GLY A 174 -1.49 8.19 -4.78
C GLY A 174 -1.96 8.87 -6.05
N SER A 175 -2.47 8.06 -6.97
CA SER A 175 -3.19 8.56 -8.13
C SER A 175 -4.53 7.84 -8.24
N ASP A 176 -5.52 8.55 -8.79
CA ASP A 176 -6.87 8.02 -8.97
C ASP A 176 -6.85 6.62 -9.61
N PRO A 177 -7.59 5.64 -9.06
CA PRO A 177 -7.53 4.27 -9.53
C PRO A 177 -8.43 4.09 -10.76
N ARG A 178 -7.93 4.53 -11.92
CA ARG A 178 -8.64 4.53 -13.20
C ARG A 178 -8.38 3.23 -13.97
N PRO A 179 -9.43 2.47 -14.36
CA PRO A 179 -9.25 1.26 -15.15
C PRO A 179 -8.79 1.57 -16.57
N VAL A 180 -7.99 0.68 -17.14
CA VAL A 180 -7.46 0.71 -18.50
C VAL A 180 -7.65 -0.67 -19.13
N GLU A 181 -8.26 -0.71 -20.31
CA GLU A 181 -8.37 -1.94 -21.09
C GLU A 181 -7.06 -2.23 -21.83
N ILE A 182 -6.53 -3.45 -21.66
CA ILE A 182 -5.26 -3.91 -22.23
C ILE A 182 -5.48 -5.34 -22.72
N ASP A 183 -5.42 -5.57 -24.03
CA ASP A 183 -5.58 -6.90 -24.66
C ASP A 183 -6.83 -7.69 -24.18
N GLY A 184 -7.92 -6.99 -23.85
CA GLY A 184 -9.17 -7.60 -23.36
C GLY A 184 -9.27 -7.74 -21.83
N ALA A 185 -8.18 -7.48 -21.10
CA ALA A 185 -8.16 -7.40 -19.64
C ALA A 185 -8.44 -5.97 -19.17
N SER A 186 -9.24 -5.82 -18.11
CA SER A 186 -9.43 -4.52 -17.44
C SER A 186 -8.43 -4.40 -16.28
N VAL A 187 -7.49 -3.46 -16.38
CA VAL A 187 -6.42 -3.27 -15.39
C VAL A 187 -6.59 -1.92 -14.69
N ARG A 188 -6.66 -1.92 -13.36
CA ARG A 188 -6.74 -0.71 -12.54
C ARG A 188 -5.57 -0.67 -11.54
N PRO A 189 -4.70 0.35 -11.60
CA PRO A 189 -3.68 0.56 -10.60
C PRO A 189 -4.30 1.24 -9.37
N TRP A 190 -3.90 0.80 -8.19
CA TRP A 190 -4.28 1.36 -6.89
C TRP A 190 -3.02 1.75 -6.15
N PHE A 191 -3.08 2.87 -5.43
CA PHE A 191 -1.97 3.38 -4.64
C PHE A 191 -2.44 3.77 -3.23
N CYS A 192 -1.68 3.35 -2.23
CA CYS A 192 -1.83 3.76 -0.83
C CYS A 192 -0.74 4.80 -0.50
N PRO A 193 -0.94 5.67 0.52
CA PRO A 193 -2.05 5.68 1.47
C PRO A 193 -3.38 6.25 0.95
N GLU A 194 -3.36 7.09 -0.09
CA GLU A 194 -4.53 7.88 -0.51
C GLU A 194 -5.80 7.04 -0.74
N HIS A 195 -5.64 5.84 -1.32
CA HIS A 195 -6.76 4.93 -1.59
C HIS A 195 -6.72 3.64 -0.77
N GLY A 196 -5.97 3.58 0.34
CA GLY A 196 -5.80 2.37 1.14
C GLY A 196 -7.12 1.79 1.68
N GLU A 197 -7.93 2.60 2.35
CA GLU A 197 -9.22 2.14 2.87
C GLU A 197 -10.17 1.73 1.74
N ALA A 198 -10.22 2.52 0.65
CA ALA A 198 -11.03 2.23 -0.52
C ALA A 198 -10.61 0.91 -1.20
N LEU A 199 -9.30 0.62 -1.27
CA LEU A 199 -8.75 -0.62 -1.78
C LEU A 199 -9.18 -1.82 -0.92
N SER A 200 -9.06 -1.73 0.41
CA SER A 200 -9.53 -2.79 1.31
C SER A 200 -11.02 -3.11 1.13
N HIS A 201 -11.86 -2.08 1.00
CA HIS A 201 -13.28 -2.25 0.68
C HIS A 201 -13.51 -2.79 -0.74
N ARG A 202 -12.66 -2.42 -1.71
CA ARG A 202 -12.72 -2.94 -3.08
C ARG A 202 -12.45 -4.45 -3.10
N VAL A 203 -11.40 -4.90 -2.42
CA VAL A 203 -11.05 -6.32 -2.28
C VAL A 203 -12.18 -7.08 -1.58
N ALA A 204 -12.64 -6.57 -0.43
CA ALA A 204 -13.76 -7.14 0.31
C ALA A 204 -15.02 -7.29 -0.56
N LYS A 205 -15.37 -6.26 -1.35
CA LYS A 205 -16.52 -6.31 -2.26
C LYS A 205 -16.40 -7.42 -3.31
N HIS A 206 -15.22 -7.71 -3.82
CA HIS A 206 -15.03 -8.80 -4.79
C HIS A 206 -15.08 -10.16 -4.12
N ILE A 207 -14.48 -10.33 -2.93
CA ILE A 207 -14.63 -11.54 -2.10
C ILE A 207 -16.11 -11.81 -1.82
N GLY A 208 -16.83 -10.80 -1.32
CA GLY A 208 -18.27 -10.89 -1.02
C GLY A 208 -19.15 -11.02 -2.27
N LYS A 209 -18.60 -10.89 -3.49
CA LYS A 209 -19.30 -11.14 -4.75
C LYS A 209 -18.92 -12.47 -5.39
N ALA A 210 -17.85 -13.11 -4.93
CA ALA A 210 -17.37 -14.36 -5.49
C ALA A 210 -18.47 -15.43 -5.50
N ARG A 211 -18.49 -16.25 -6.55
CA ARG A 211 -19.44 -17.37 -6.70
C ARG A 211 -18.74 -18.69 -6.93
N GLU A 212 -17.54 -18.67 -7.48
CA GLU A 212 -16.80 -19.88 -7.81
C GLU A 212 -15.70 -20.09 -6.80
N ARG A 213 -14.81 -19.11 -6.64
CA ARG A 213 -13.63 -19.26 -5.79
C ARG A 213 -13.05 -17.97 -5.25
N VAL A 214 -12.40 -18.09 -4.11
CA VAL A 214 -11.45 -17.12 -3.55
C VAL A 214 -10.13 -17.82 -3.26
N ARG A 215 -9.02 -17.21 -3.70
CA ARG A 215 -7.65 -17.65 -3.38
C ARG A 215 -6.83 -16.51 -2.82
N ILE A 216 -6.15 -16.75 -1.72
CA ILE A 216 -5.37 -15.70 -1.04
C ILE A 216 -3.97 -16.22 -0.73
N ALA A 217 -2.95 -15.46 -1.10
CA ALA A 217 -1.61 -15.60 -0.54
C ALA A 217 -1.17 -14.24 0.00
N SER A 218 -0.83 -14.18 1.29
CA SER A 218 -0.42 -12.96 1.98
C SER A 218 0.41 -13.33 3.20
N PRO A 219 1.43 -12.55 3.61
CA PRO A 219 2.11 -12.81 4.88
C PRO A 219 1.11 -12.84 6.05
N VAL A 220 0.19 -11.87 6.09
CA VAL A 220 -0.82 -11.72 7.14
C VAL A 220 -2.15 -11.26 6.56
N LEU A 221 -3.25 -11.40 7.31
CA LEU A 221 -4.57 -10.87 6.98
C LEU A 221 -5.14 -10.08 8.17
N THR A 222 -5.13 -8.75 8.08
CA THR A 222 -5.50 -7.90 9.23
C THR A 222 -6.45 -6.74 8.90
N SER A 223 -6.80 -6.55 7.62
CA SER A 223 -7.79 -5.55 7.22
C SER A 223 -9.20 -5.94 7.70
N GLY A 224 -9.86 -5.03 8.41
CA GLY A 224 -11.19 -5.26 8.99
C GLY A 224 -12.26 -5.62 7.96
N PRO A 225 -12.44 -4.82 6.89
CA PRO A 225 -13.40 -5.12 5.82
C PRO A 225 -13.18 -6.49 5.16
N ILE A 226 -11.93 -6.86 4.92
CA ILE A 226 -11.58 -8.15 4.31
C ILE A 226 -11.90 -9.30 5.26
N LEU A 227 -11.48 -9.22 6.54
CA LEU A 227 -11.76 -10.23 7.56
C LEU A 227 -13.27 -10.43 7.77
N ALA A 228 -14.02 -9.34 7.92
CA ALA A 228 -15.47 -9.39 8.11
C ALA A 228 -16.17 -10.10 6.94
N THR A 229 -15.78 -9.75 5.72
CA THR A 229 -16.38 -10.36 4.52
C THR A 229 -15.98 -11.83 4.36
N LEU A 230 -14.72 -12.17 4.61
CA LEU A 230 -14.26 -13.56 4.52
C LEU A 230 -14.99 -14.46 5.52
N VAL A 231 -15.16 -14.03 6.79
CA VAL A 231 -15.91 -14.81 7.79
C VAL A 231 -17.34 -15.10 7.33
N GLU A 232 -18.03 -14.11 6.77
CA GLU A 232 -19.39 -14.30 6.22
C GLU A 232 -19.38 -15.36 5.12
N VAL A 233 -18.53 -15.19 4.10
CA VAL A 233 -18.48 -16.11 2.94
C VAL A 233 -18.07 -17.52 3.36
N VAL A 234 -17.15 -17.66 4.33
CA VAL A 234 -16.75 -18.94 4.94
C VAL A 234 -17.92 -19.60 5.67
N ASN A 235 -18.61 -18.87 6.55
CA ASN A 235 -19.70 -19.42 7.36
C ASN A 235 -20.90 -19.83 6.49
N GLU A 236 -21.20 -19.04 5.47
CA GLU A 236 -22.28 -19.32 4.51
C GLU A 236 -21.89 -20.34 3.44
N ARG A 237 -20.60 -20.75 3.37
CA ARG A 237 -20.05 -21.68 2.38
C ARG A 237 -20.38 -21.28 0.94
N ARG A 238 -20.27 -19.98 0.66
CA ARG A 238 -20.78 -19.38 -0.59
C ARG A 238 -19.99 -19.73 -1.84
N CYS A 239 -18.71 -20.02 -1.69
CA CYS A 239 -17.81 -20.43 -2.75
C CYS A 239 -16.62 -21.19 -2.15
N ASP A 240 -15.78 -21.75 -3.00
CA ASP A 240 -14.57 -22.42 -2.57
C ASP A 240 -13.52 -21.39 -2.13
N ILE A 241 -12.99 -21.51 -0.90
CA ILE A 241 -12.02 -20.57 -0.33
C ILE A 241 -10.79 -21.34 0.12
N GLY A 242 -9.63 -20.91 -0.38
CA GLY A 242 -8.35 -21.48 0.00
C GLY A 242 -7.24 -20.44 0.00
N GLY A 243 -6.10 -20.77 0.60
CA GLY A 243 -4.99 -19.85 0.61
C GLY A 243 -3.77 -20.30 1.40
N ILE A 244 -2.81 -19.39 1.51
CA ILE A 244 -1.61 -19.56 2.30
C ILE A 244 -1.27 -18.25 3.03
N VAL A 245 -0.94 -18.38 4.31
CA VAL A 245 -0.42 -17.30 5.16
C VAL A 245 0.95 -17.66 5.71
N ASP A 246 1.65 -16.69 6.27
CA ASP A 246 2.83 -16.95 7.08
C ASP A 246 2.41 -17.29 8.51
N ASP A 247 2.58 -18.55 8.94
CA ASP A 247 2.13 -19.02 10.26
C ASP A 247 2.87 -18.29 11.38
N THR A 248 4.19 -18.10 11.21
CA THR A 248 5.06 -17.43 12.18
C THR A 248 4.65 -15.97 12.39
N GLN A 249 4.35 -15.23 11.32
CA GLN A 249 3.85 -13.85 11.44
C GLN A 249 2.40 -13.77 11.93
N VAL A 250 1.54 -14.72 11.56
CA VAL A 250 0.16 -14.76 12.06
C VAL A 250 0.13 -14.98 13.58
N ASP A 251 1.01 -15.83 14.13
CA ASP A 251 1.18 -15.99 15.57
C ASP A 251 1.57 -14.66 16.25
N GLN A 252 2.46 -13.89 15.64
CA GLN A 252 2.83 -12.55 16.13
C GLN A 252 1.65 -11.57 16.07
N VAL A 253 0.84 -11.61 15.01
CA VAL A 253 -0.39 -10.80 14.90
C VAL A 253 -1.37 -11.14 16.03
N PHE A 254 -1.61 -12.43 16.30
CA PHE A 254 -2.46 -12.83 17.42
C PHE A 254 -1.91 -12.32 18.75
N HIS A 255 -0.61 -12.50 19.00
CA HIS A 255 0.02 -11.99 20.23
C HIS A 255 -0.17 -10.48 20.39
N GLN A 256 0.02 -9.70 19.32
CA GLN A 256 -0.17 -8.25 19.35
C GLN A 256 -1.61 -7.84 19.61
N TRP A 257 -2.59 -8.49 18.98
CA TRP A 257 -4.00 -8.16 19.17
C TRP A 257 -4.47 -8.42 20.60
N HIS A 258 -4.04 -9.52 21.22
CA HIS A 258 -4.32 -9.77 22.64
C HIS A 258 -3.62 -8.75 23.54
N THR A 259 -2.36 -8.43 23.25
CA THR A 259 -1.56 -7.51 24.09
C THR A 259 -2.07 -6.07 24.02
N ASN A 260 -2.50 -5.61 22.83
CA ASN A 260 -2.98 -4.24 22.66
C ASN A 260 -4.45 -4.05 23.06
N GLY A 261 -5.25 -5.12 23.12
CA GLY A 261 -6.69 -5.12 23.45
C GLY A 261 -7.59 -4.45 22.40
N VAL A 262 -7.13 -3.42 21.70
CA VAL A 262 -7.90 -2.64 20.71
C VAL A 262 -8.30 -3.49 19.50
N SER A 263 -7.42 -4.39 19.06
CA SER A 263 -7.65 -5.23 17.88
C SER A 263 -8.08 -6.66 18.21
N GLU A 264 -8.29 -6.97 19.49
CA GLU A 264 -8.65 -8.32 19.96
C GLU A 264 -9.93 -8.86 19.29
N TRP A 265 -10.87 -7.97 18.95
CA TRP A 265 -12.09 -8.34 18.24
C TRP A 265 -11.85 -9.05 16.90
N LYS A 266 -10.67 -8.88 16.27
CA LYS A 266 -10.30 -9.53 15.01
C LYS A 266 -9.86 -10.99 15.16
N VAL A 267 -9.45 -11.39 16.37
CA VAL A 267 -8.97 -12.75 16.69
C VAL A 267 -9.98 -13.82 16.27
N PRO A 268 -11.25 -13.80 16.73
CA PRO A 268 -12.21 -14.84 16.36
C PRO A 268 -12.55 -14.85 14.86
N LEU A 269 -12.43 -13.70 14.17
CA LEU A 269 -12.64 -13.64 12.73
C LEU A 269 -11.54 -14.40 11.97
N LEU A 270 -10.28 -14.06 12.24
CA LEU A 270 -9.16 -14.71 11.57
C LEU A 270 -9.11 -16.21 11.87
N GLN A 271 -9.35 -16.60 13.12
CA GLN A 271 -9.46 -18.02 13.50
C GLN A 271 -10.54 -18.72 12.67
N ARG A 272 -11.77 -18.19 12.63
CA ARG A 272 -12.87 -18.81 11.87
C ARG A 272 -12.55 -18.97 10.39
N ILE A 273 -11.84 -18.01 9.77
CA ILE A 273 -11.40 -18.10 8.37
C ILE A 273 -10.40 -19.24 8.21
N LEU A 274 -9.33 -19.24 9.02
CA LEU A 274 -8.26 -20.23 8.94
C LEU A 274 -8.74 -21.67 9.23
N GLU A 275 -9.77 -21.82 10.07
CA GLU A 275 -10.40 -23.11 10.38
C GLU A 275 -11.48 -23.54 9.37
N GLY A 276 -12.13 -22.57 8.73
CA GLY A 276 -13.31 -22.79 7.92
C GLY A 276 -13.06 -22.87 6.42
N ALA A 277 -11.85 -22.50 5.97
CA ALA A 277 -11.40 -22.54 4.59
C ALA A 277 -10.09 -23.34 4.47
N GLU A 278 -9.69 -23.67 3.23
CA GLU A 278 -8.49 -24.48 2.97
C GLU A 278 -7.18 -23.66 3.03
N PHE A 279 -6.94 -23.00 4.17
CA PHE A 279 -5.70 -22.26 4.41
C PHE A 279 -4.54 -23.17 4.84
N SER A 280 -3.35 -22.86 4.34
CA SER A 280 -2.08 -23.42 4.80
C SER A 280 -1.25 -22.33 5.48
N GLY A 281 -0.34 -22.73 6.37
CA GLY A 281 0.59 -21.82 7.05
C GLY A 281 2.03 -22.17 6.70
N LYS A 282 2.76 -21.24 6.09
CA LYS A 282 4.22 -21.37 5.92
C LYS A 282 4.88 -21.11 7.27
N ALA A 283 5.59 -22.09 7.80
CA ALA A 283 6.38 -21.94 9.02
C ALA A 283 7.74 -21.32 8.67
N SER A 284 7.80 -19.98 8.65
CA SER A 284 9.03 -19.25 8.38
C SER A 284 9.94 -19.17 9.61
N ILE A 285 11.21 -18.86 9.39
CA ILE A 285 12.14 -18.50 10.46
C ILE A 285 11.69 -17.16 11.06
N PRO A 286 11.62 -17.05 12.41
CA PRO A 286 11.36 -15.77 13.06
C PRO A 286 12.40 -14.72 12.66
N TRP A 287 11.93 -13.53 12.31
CA TRP A 287 12.79 -12.47 11.81
C TRP A 287 13.83 -12.02 12.85
N THR A 288 15.07 -11.92 12.41
CA THR A 288 16.15 -11.08 12.95
C THR A 288 16.88 -10.41 11.76
N PRO A 289 17.71 -9.37 11.99
CA PRO A 289 18.50 -8.76 10.91
C PRO A 289 19.43 -9.77 10.21
N GLU A 290 19.89 -10.80 10.93
CA GLU A 290 20.82 -11.81 10.44
C GLU A 290 20.15 -13.14 10.03
N SER A 291 18.87 -13.32 10.36
CA SER A 291 18.12 -14.52 9.99
C SER A 291 17.89 -14.60 8.49
N LEU A 292 17.69 -15.82 7.99
CA LEU A 292 17.12 -16.02 6.65
C LEU A 292 15.69 -15.47 6.62
N HIS A 293 15.37 -14.64 5.64
CA HIS A 293 14.03 -14.06 5.47
C HIS A 293 13.19 -14.90 4.51
N ASP A 294 12.66 -16.04 4.99
CA ASP A 294 11.91 -17.01 4.19
C ASP A 294 10.38 -16.96 4.39
N PHE A 295 9.82 -15.84 4.84
CA PHE A 295 8.37 -15.71 5.03
C PHE A 295 7.57 -15.75 3.73
N MET A 296 6.30 -16.13 3.83
CA MET A 296 5.33 -16.07 2.73
C MET A 296 5.19 -14.61 2.27
N HIS A 297 5.62 -14.27 1.05
CA HIS A 297 5.72 -12.86 0.61
C HIS A 297 4.87 -12.48 -0.61
N ALA A 298 4.21 -13.42 -1.27
CA ALA A 298 3.21 -13.10 -2.29
C ALA A 298 2.04 -12.40 -1.61
N LYS A 299 1.48 -11.43 -2.32
CA LYS A 299 0.41 -10.57 -1.84
C LYS A 299 -0.63 -10.52 -2.94
N VAL A 300 -1.44 -11.58 -2.97
CA VAL A 300 -2.47 -11.78 -3.97
C VAL A 300 -3.81 -12.15 -3.35
N VAL A 301 -4.87 -11.62 -3.95
CA VAL A 301 -6.25 -12.10 -3.76
C VAL A 301 -6.83 -12.34 -5.15
N VAL A 302 -7.32 -13.55 -5.39
CA VAL A 302 -8.15 -13.88 -6.56
C VAL A 302 -9.57 -14.08 -6.06
N ALA A 303 -10.54 -13.44 -6.70
CA ALA A 303 -11.97 -13.62 -6.50
C ALA A 303 -12.62 -13.79 -7.87
N ASP A 304 -13.04 -15.01 -8.18
CA ASP A 304 -13.43 -15.46 -9.52
C ASP A 304 -12.41 -14.97 -10.58
N ASP A 305 -12.82 -14.16 -11.56
CA ASP A 305 -11.99 -13.64 -12.66
C ASP A 305 -11.18 -12.38 -12.31
N THR A 306 -11.17 -11.95 -11.04
CA THR A 306 -10.48 -10.73 -10.61
C THR A 306 -9.30 -11.05 -9.71
N THR A 307 -8.11 -10.56 -10.08
CA THR A 307 -6.88 -10.67 -9.31
C THR A 307 -6.47 -9.31 -8.77
N PHE A 308 -6.13 -9.25 -7.49
CA PHE A 308 -5.40 -8.16 -6.85
C PHE A 308 -3.98 -8.65 -6.60
N VAL A 309 -2.98 -7.92 -7.10
CA VAL A 309 -1.56 -8.30 -6.96
C VAL A 309 -0.68 -7.07 -6.81
N GLY A 310 0.26 -7.07 -5.88
CA GLY A 310 1.19 -5.96 -5.69
C GLY A 310 1.99 -6.05 -4.41
N SER A 311 2.26 -4.90 -3.79
CA SER A 311 3.09 -4.80 -2.58
C SER A 311 2.31 -4.81 -1.26
N PHE A 312 0.96 -4.78 -1.33
CA PHE A 312 0.03 -4.59 -0.21
C PHE A 312 -0.32 -5.89 0.56
N ASN A 313 -0.01 -5.94 1.87
CA ASN A 313 -0.24 -7.11 2.75
C ASN A 313 -1.71 -7.39 3.14
N PHE A 314 -2.70 -6.79 2.48
CA PHE A 314 -4.13 -6.89 2.88
C PHE A 314 -4.36 -6.63 4.37
N SER A 315 -3.61 -5.65 4.90
CA SER A 315 -3.46 -5.35 6.32
C SER A 315 -3.86 -3.90 6.62
N ARG A 316 -4.19 -3.60 7.88
CA ARG A 316 -4.46 -2.21 8.29
C ARG A 316 -3.22 -1.32 8.17
N SER A 317 -2.01 -1.86 8.33
CA SER A 317 -0.77 -1.12 8.09
C SER A 317 -0.54 -0.81 6.62
N GLY A 318 -0.86 -1.75 5.72
CA GLY A 318 -0.74 -1.55 4.27
C GLY A 318 -1.63 -0.41 3.76
N GLU A 319 -2.74 -0.11 4.43
CA GLU A 319 -3.62 1.01 4.07
C GLU A 319 -2.95 2.38 4.25
N ARG A 320 -1.87 2.45 5.05
CA ARG A 320 -1.16 3.70 5.35
C ARG A 320 0.25 3.75 4.74
N ASN A 321 0.85 2.62 4.44
CA ASN A 321 2.13 2.55 3.72
C ASN A 321 1.98 3.07 2.28
N ALA A 322 3.09 3.51 1.66
CA ALA A 322 3.15 3.70 0.23
C ALA A 322 3.15 2.33 -0.47
N GLU A 323 2.00 1.92 -1.00
CA GLU A 323 1.79 0.59 -1.57
C GLU A 323 1.19 0.72 -2.96
N ASN A 324 1.42 -0.29 -3.81
CA ASN A 324 0.77 -0.35 -5.11
C ASN A 324 0.14 -1.71 -5.35
N VAL A 325 -1.02 -1.73 -6.00
CA VAL A 325 -1.75 -2.95 -6.37
C VAL A 325 -2.33 -2.81 -7.78
N LEU A 326 -2.20 -3.85 -8.59
CA LEU A 326 -2.97 -3.99 -9.82
C LEU A 326 -4.21 -4.83 -9.53
N GLU A 327 -5.39 -4.25 -9.77
CA GLU A 327 -6.64 -4.99 -9.92
C GLU A 327 -6.77 -5.37 -11.41
N ILE A 328 -6.69 -6.66 -11.71
CA ILE A 328 -6.73 -7.20 -13.06
C ILE A 328 -7.96 -8.08 -13.18
N ARG A 329 -8.90 -7.71 -14.04
CA ARG A 329 -10.05 -8.55 -14.40
C ARG A 329 -9.76 -9.23 -15.73
N ASP A 330 -9.41 -10.51 -15.65
CA ASP A 330 -9.09 -11.39 -16.77
C ASP A 330 -9.08 -12.84 -16.27
N ALA A 331 -9.94 -13.69 -16.84
CA ALA A 331 -10.11 -15.07 -16.36
C ALA A 331 -8.83 -15.92 -16.49
N PRO A 332 -8.12 -15.93 -17.65
CA PRO A 332 -6.85 -16.66 -17.77
C PRO A 332 -5.78 -16.25 -16.75
N ILE A 333 -5.62 -14.95 -16.49
CA ILE A 333 -4.71 -14.44 -15.45
C ILE A 333 -5.16 -14.91 -14.06
N ALA A 334 -6.45 -14.79 -13.76
CA ALA A 334 -7.01 -15.20 -12.48
C ALA A 334 -6.86 -16.71 -12.24
N ASP A 335 -7.07 -17.54 -13.25
CA ASP A 335 -6.86 -18.99 -13.20
C ASP A 335 -5.39 -19.32 -12.91
N ARG A 336 -4.46 -18.64 -13.59
CA ARG A 336 -3.02 -18.88 -13.40
C ARG A 336 -2.56 -18.50 -11.99
N ILE A 337 -3.02 -17.38 -11.44
CA ILE A 337 -2.66 -16.96 -10.09
C ILE A 337 -3.35 -17.84 -9.03
N ALA A 338 -4.60 -18.25 -9.26
CA ALA A 338 -5.30 -19.19 -8.38
C ALA A 338 -4.55 -20.54 -8.32
N ALA A 339 -4.15 -21.09 -9.46
CA ALA A 339 -3.38 -22.33 -9.54
C ALA A 339 -2.04 -22.23 -8.80
N TYR A 340 -1.35 -21.10 -8.90
CA TYR A 340 -0.15 -20.82 -8.13
C TYR A 340 -0.41 -20.85 -6.62
N VAL A 341 -1.46 -20.18 -6.13
CA VAL A 341 -1.83 -20.21 -4.70
C VAL A 341 -2.16 -21.63 -4.22
N ASP A 342 -2.86 -22.41 -5.04
CA ASP A 342 -3.19 -23.81 -4.72
C ASP A 342 -1.94 -24.69 -4.65
N GLU A 343 -0.99 -24.49 -5.56
CA GLU A 343 0.29 -25.18 -5.54
C GLU A 343 1.10 -24.85 -4.27
N LEU A 344 1.14 -23.59 -3.86
CA LEU A 344 1.80 -23.18 -2.61
C LEU A 344 1.18 -23.86 -1.39
N GLY A 345 -0.17 -23.85 -1.31
CA GLY A 345 -0.90 -24.50 -0.22
C GLY A 345 -0.62 -26.00 -0.18
N ARG A 346 -0.64 -26.67 -1.33
CA ARG A 346 -0.33 -28.10 -1.44
C ARG A 346 1.11 -28.41 -1.03
N ALA A 347 2.10 -27.68 -1.56
CA ALA A 347 3.51 -27.88 -1.24
C ALA A 347 3.79 -27.68 0.26
N THR A 348 3.10 -26.73 0.90
CA THR A 348 3.22 -26.49 2.34
C THR A 348 2.65 -27.65 3.16
N ARG A 349 1.51 -28.22 2.76
CA ARG A 349 0.89 -29.38 3.43
C ARG A 349 1.70 -30.68 3.29
N GLU A 350 2.48 -30.81 2.22
CA GLU A 350 3.29 -32.01 1.93
C GLU A 350 4.67 -32.02 2.65
N ARG A 351 5.11 -30.89 3.25
CA ARG A 351 6.39 -30.83 3.99
C ARG A 351 6.34 -31.66 5.29
N PRO A 352 7.31 -32.56 5.55
CA PRO A 352 7.29 -33.41 6.73
C PRO A 352 7.77 -32.68 8.00
N SER A 353 6.84 -32.06 8.77
CA SER A 353 6.92 -31.86 10.24
C SER A 353 5.71 -31.07 10.81
N PRO A 354 5.47 -31.10 12.15
CA PRO A 354 4.14 -31.06 12.74
C PRO A 354 3.66 -29.63 12.99
N VAL A 355 3.14 -28.96 11.97
CA VAL A 355 2.49 -27.66 12.18
C VAL A 355 1.16 -27.64 11.43
N ARG A 356 0.12 -28.19 12.08
CA ARG A 356 -1.21 -27.60 11.90
C ARG A 356 -1.13 -26.21 12.50
N LEU A 357 -1.70 -25.21 11.84
CA LEU A 357 -1.92 -23.85 12.37
C LEU A 357 -2.13 -23.95 13.89
N ARG A 358 -1.18 -23.44 14.69
CA ARG A 358 -1.00 -23.83 16.10
C ARG A 358 -2.18 -23.48 17.03
N HIS A 359 -3.20 -22.81 16.50
CA HIS A 359 -4.33 -22.29 17.27
C HIS A 359 -5.73 -22.73 16.79
N VAL A 360 -5.83 -23.84 16.04
CA VAL A 360 -7.10 -24.42 15.53
C VAL A 360 -7.72 -25.50 16.46
N SER A 361 -7.32 -25.58 17.73
CA SER A 361 -8.00 -26.49 18.68
C SER A 361 -8.33 -25.78 19.99
N GLY A 362 -9.62 -25.81 20.33
CA GLY A 362 -10.24 -25.01 21.36
C GLY A 362 -9.72 -25.21 22.78
N SER A 363 -9.99 -24.18 23.60
CA SER A 363 -10.24 -24.25 25.03
C SER A 363 -9.31 -25.18 25.84
N ARG A 364 -8.04 -24.83 25.97
CA ARG A 364 -7.30 -25.08 27.22
C ARG A 364 -6.58 -23.80 27.59
N GLY A 365 -6.85 -23.33 28.80
CA GLY A 365 -6.41 -22.05 29.32
C GLY A 365 -4.90 -21.86 29.13
N TRP A 366 -4.55 -20.68 28.63
CA TRP A 366 -3.20 -20.16 28.70
C TRP A 366 -2.87 -19.96 30.18
N ALA A 367 -2.14 -20.90 30.78
CA ALA A 367 -1.48 -20.62 32.05
C ALA A 367 -0.29 -19.72 31.74
N LEU A 368 -0.41 -18.44 32.07
CA LEU A 368 0.71 -17.50 32.07
C LEU A 368 1.87 -18.11 32.89
N PRO A 369 3.12 -18.06 32.43
CA PRO A 369 4.26 -18.24 33.32
C PRO A 369 4.14 -17.20 34.44
N GLY A 370 4.18 -17.66 35.69
CA GLY A 370 4.12 -16.78 36.85
C GLY A 370 5.26 -15.74 36.84
N PRO A 371 5.09 -14.60 37.53
CA PRO A 371 6.07 -13.53 37.51
C PRO A 371 7.27 -13.88 38.39
N THR A 372 8.19 -14.68 37.87
CA THR A 372 9.54 -14.82 38.39
C THR A 372 10.50 -15.02 37.23
N ASP A 373 10.88 -13.91 36.60
CA ASP A 373 12.29 -13.60 36.34
C ASP A 373 12.39 -12.16 35.84
N THR A 374 13.20 -11.39 36.56
CA THR A 374 13.37 -9.95 36.42
C THR A 374 14.07 -9.61 35.11
N ASN A 375 13.33 -9.13 34.11
CA ASN A 375 13.88 -8.28 33.06
C ASN A 375 13.71 -6.80 33.50
N PRO A 376 14.79 -6.05 33.80
CA PRO A 376 14.68 -4.70 34.35
C PRO A 376 14.10 -3.65 33.38
N ALA A 377 13.82 -4.00 32.12
CA ALA A 377 13.39 -3.05 31.10
C ALA A 377 11.87 -2.74 31.07
N ILE A 378 11.05 -3.39 31.89
CA ILE A 378 9.57 -3.32 31.76
C ILE A 378 8.89 -2.52 32.91
N ALA A 379 9.66 -1.89 33.80
CA ALA A 379 9.09 -1.22 34.98
C ALA A 379 8.71 0.27 34.79
N SER A 380 8.90 0.90 33.62
CA SER A 380 8.65 2.35 33.46
C SER A 380 7.44 2.75 32.59
N GLU A 381 6.72 1.83 31.96
CA GLU A 381 5.67 2.19 30.97
C GLU A 381 4.24 2.33 31.52
N ARG A 382 4.02 2.29 32.84
CA ARG A 382 2.66 2.41 33.41
C ARG A 382 2.12 3.84 33.57
N ASN A 383 2.87 4.89 33.21
CA ASN A 383 2.48 6.29 33.50
C ASN A 383 2.67 7.29 32.34
N ALA A 384 2.34 6.91 31.10
CA ALA A 384 2.42 7.84 29.95
C ALA A 384 1.08 8.11 29.22
N TYR A 385 -0.06 7.79 29.84
CA TYR A 385 -1.37 8.18 29.35
C TYR A 385 -2.09 9.05 30.38
N GLN A 386 -1.68 10.31 30.52
CA GLN A 386 -2.57 11.40 30.96
C GLN A 386 -1.87 12.78 30.85
N HIS A 387 -2.52 13.68 30.11
CA HIS A 387 -2.33 15.13 30.04
C HIS A 387 -0.95 15.69 29.63
N VAL A 388 -0.87 16.21 28.40
CA VAL A 388 0.00 17.37 28.11
C VAL A 388 -0.79 18.42 27.32
N THR A 389 -1.09 19.52 28.00
CA THR A 389 -1.57 20.77 27.44
C THR A 389 -0.41 21.53 26.79
N TYR A 390 -0.63 22.05 25.58
CA TYR A 390 0.38 22.80 24.82
C TYR A 390 0.64 24.17 25.49
N ARG A 391 1.84 24.38 26.03
CA ARG A 391 2.36 25.72 26.38
C ARG A 391 3.69 25.93 25.68
N SER A 392 3.74 26.96 24.83
CA SER A 392 4.96 27.40 24.17
C SER A 392 5.97 27.94 25.20
N ARG A 393 7.23 27.48 25.10
CA ARG A 393 8.38 28.17 25.71
C ARG A 393 9.53 28.21 24.72
N LYS A 394 10.09 29.42 24.59
CA LYS A 394 11.25 29.78 23.77
C LYS A 394 12.50 29.03 24.22
N PRO A 395 13.44 28.72 23.31
CA PRO A 395 14.68 28.04 23.65
C PRO A 395 15.71 29.00 24.25
N ASN A 396 16.38 28.58 25.33
CA ASN A 396 17.61 29.20 25.81
C ASN A 396 18.71 28.14 25.95
N ALA A 397 19.83 28.45 25.29
CA ALA A 397 21.22 28.20 25.68
C ALA A 397 21.61 26.82 26.24
N ALA A 398 22.20 25.98 25.38
CA ALA A 398 23.38 25.16 25.69
C ALA A 398 23.84 24.35 24.46
N VAL A 399 24.51 25.00 23.50
CA VAL A 399 25.46 24.30 22.61
C VAL A 399 26.60 25.28 22.31
N SER A 400 27.54 25.37 23.25
CA SER A 400 28.86 25.96 23.04
C SER A 400 29.87 24.88 23.35
N ASP A 401 30.31 24.15 22.34
CA ASP A 401 31.62 23.50 22.24
C ASP A 401 31.55 22.42 21.16
N PHE A 402 31.77 22.81 19.89
CA PHE A 402 32.44 21.98 18.87
C PHE A 402 32.63 22.79 17.58
N ALA A 403 33.31 23.93 17.65
CA ALA A 403 33.77 24.66 16.47
C ALA A 403 35.03 25.49 16.79
N ARG A 404 36.09 24.80 17.23
CA ARG A 404 37.47 25.30 17.17
C ARG A 404 38.30 24.29 16.43
N HIS A 405 38.28 24.35 15.10
CA HIS A 405 39.43 24.13 14.21
C HIS A 405 38.98 24.42 12.77
N ALA A 406 39.88 25.05 11.99
CA ALA A 406 39.75 25.48 10.58
C ALA A 406 39.41 26.96 10.37
N LYS A 407 40.35 27.85 10.75
CA LYS A 407 40.56 29.12 10.05
C LYS A 407 41.61 28.92 8.95
N SER A 408 41.19 28.99 7.69
CA SER A 408 42.03 29.52 6.61
C SER A 408 41.16 30.07 5.47
N THR A 409 41.11 31.41 5.42
CA THR A 409 41.12 32.28 4.22
C THR A 409 40.23 31.95 3.02
N VAL A 410 39.13 32.71 2.88
CA VAL A 410 38.72 33.33 1.60
C VAL A 410 38.20 34.75 1.91
N ARG A 411 38.77 35.76 1.25
CA ARG A 411 38.27 37.15 1.25
C ARG A 411 37.11 37.27 0.24
N LEU A 412 35.98 37.82 0.65
CA LEU A 412 34.95 38.36 -0.24
C LEU A 412 34.52 39.73 0.28
N GLY A 413 34.44 40.68 -0.65
CA GLY A 413 34.39 42.12 -0.42
C GLY A 413 33.02 42.69 -0.06
N GLU A 414 33.03 44.02 0.07
CA GLU A 414 31.98 44.92 0.56
C GLU A 414 30.61 44.73 -0.11
N VAL A 415 29.56 44.70 0.70
CA VAL A 415 28.16 44.74 0.24
C VAL A 415 27.61 46.15 0.42
N ASP A 416 27.11 46.72 -0.69
CA ASP A 416 26.57 48.06 -0.83
C ASP A 416 25.27 48.26 -0.03
N VAL A 417 25.30 49.21 0.91
CA VAL A 417 24.25 49.50 1.91
C VAL A 417 22.98 50.11 1.28
N ARG A 418 22.98 50.39 -0.04
CA ARG A 418 21.81 50.94 -0.75
C ARG A 418 20.72 49.92 -1.07
N ALA A 419 21.02 48.62 -1.07
CA ALA A 419 20.02 47.58 -1.36
C ALA A 419 19.04 47.29 -0.21
N LEU A 420 19.37 47.69 1.04
CA LEU A 420 18.51 47.45 2.20
C LEU A 420 17.31 48.41 2.30
N PHE A 421 17.35 49.57 1.64
CA PHE A 421 16.28 50.57 1.72
C PHE A 421 15.08 50.29 0.78
N LEU A 422 15.26 49.44 -0.25
CA LEU A 422 14.18 49.10 -1.19
C LEU A 422 13.22 48.02 -0.66
N ILE A 423 13.64 47.22 0.33
CA ILE A 423 12.80 46.16 0.92
C ILE A 423 11.82 46.74 1.97
N ALA A 424 12.14 47.89 2.57
CA ALA A 424 11.28 48.53 3.57
C ALA A 424 10.07 49.28 2.95
N ALA A 425 10.15 49.70 1.68
CA ALA A 425 9.07 50.45 1.02
C ALA A 425 7.94 49.55 0.47
N ALA A 426 8.22 48.27 0.18
CA ALA A 426 7.20 47.32 -0.29
C ALA A 426 6.29 46.79 0.84
N GLY A 427 6.75 46.83 2.10
CA GLY A 427 6.00 46.34 3.26
C GLY A 427 4.89 47.27 3.78
N VAL A 428 4.86 48.53 3.34
CA VAL A 428 3.87 49.52 3.81
C VAL A 428 2.62 49.55 2.92
N LEU A 429 2.70 49.09 1.66
CA LEU A 429 1.54 49.06 0.77
C LEU A 429 0.58 47.89 1.05
N THR A 430 1.04 46.83 1.71
CA THR A 430 0.22 45.63 1.98
C THR A 430 -0.67 45.76 3.21
N VAL A 431 -0.47 46.78 4.06
CA VAL A 431 -1.23 46.97 5.32
C VAL A 431 -2.49 47.82 5.12
N VAL A 432 -2.60 48.60 4.03
CA VAL A 432 -3.80 49.41 3.74
C VAL A 432 -4.92 48.61 3.08
N ALA A 433 -4.63 47.46 2.44
CA ALA A 433 -5.65 46.60 1.83
C ALA A 433 -6.42 45.73 2.85
N ALA A 434 -5.97 45.65 4.11
CA ALA A 434 -6.59 44.82 5.16
C ALA A 434 -7.55 45.59 6.10
N LEU A 435 -7.77 46.89 5.88
CA LEU A 435 -8.62 47.74 6.73
C LEU A 435 -9.93 48.21 6.06
N LEU A 436 -10.25 47.71 4.86
CA LEU A 436 -11.58 47.84 4.25
C LEU A 436 -12.23 46.46 4.22
N GLY A 437 -13.10 46.24 5.20
CA GLY A 437 -13.82 44.99 5.43
C GLY A 437 -14.87 44.61 4.35
N PRO A 438 -15.58 43.51 4.59
CA PRO A 438 -16.27 42.70 3.58
C PRO A 438 -17.61 43.32 3.17
N ALA A 439 -17.66 43.95 2.00
CA ALA A 439 -18.91 44.42 1.40
C ALA A 439 -19.00 44.19 -0.12
N ALA A 440 -18.19 43.29 -0.69
CA ALA A 440 -18.12 43.08 -2.14
C ALA A 440 -18.19 41.60 -2.59
N LEU A 441 -18.84 40.73 -1.80
CA LEU A 441 -19.19 39.37 -2.22
C LEU A 441 -20.70 39.11 -1.99
N ALA A 442 -21.54 40.03 -2.49
CA ALA A 442 -22.93 39.69 -2.79
C ALA A 442 -22.94 39.10 -4.21
N GLY A 443 -22.76 37.79 -4.30
CA GLY A 443 -22.90 37.06 -5.57
C GLY A 443 -24.28 37.30 -6.18
N GLU A 444 -24.30 37.52 -7.49
CA GLU A 444 -25.53 37.64 -8.27
C GLU A 444 -26.42 36.42 -8.07
N LYS A 445 -27.75 36.64 -8.06
CA LYS A 445 -28.76 35.58 -8.05
C LYS A 445 -28.48 34.61 -9.21
N PRO A 446 -28.48 33.28 -9.00
CA PRO A 446 -28.29 32.34 -10.10
C PRO A 446 -29.47 32.47 -11.07
N MET A 447 -29.16 32.75 -12.34
CA MET A 447 -30.13 32.71 -13.43
C MET A 447 -30.67 31.29 -13.57
N ARG A 448 -32.00 31.14 -13.60
CA ARG A 448 -32.67 29.95 -14.14
C ARG A 448 -32.48 29.97 -15.66
N GLY A 449 -31.45 29.29 -16.16
CA GLY A 449 -31.34 28.92 -17.57
C GLY A 449 -32.00 27.56 -17.79
N ASP A 450 -32.84 27.46 -18.83
CA ASP A 450 -33.29 26.16 -19.33
C ASP A 450 -32.10 25.41 -19.93
N VAL A 451 -31.76 24.26 -19.35
CA VAL A 451 -30.69 23.38 -19.84
C VAL A 451 -31.19 22.64 -21.07
N SER A 452 -30.45 22.71 -22.18
CA SER A 452 -30.82 22.04 -23.42
C SER A 452 -30.37 20.59 -23.44
N ARG A 453 -31.02 19.74 -24.26
CA ARG A 453 -30.62 18.33 -24.45
C ARG A 453 -29.19 18.14 -24.98
N VAL A 454 -28.58 19.17 -25.53
CA VAL A 454 -27.20 19.12 -26.04
C VAL A 454 -26.18 19.20 -24.88
N ASP A 455 -26.53 19.88 -23.80
CA ASP A 455 -25.68 20.06 -22.60
C ASP A 455 -25.58 18.79 -21.73
N LEU A 456 -26.41 17.77 -22.01
CA LEU A 456 -26.53 16.54 -21.21
C LEU A 456 -25.87 15.32 -21.85
N ARG A 457 -25.13 15.47 -22.95
CA ARG A 457 -24.35 14.36 -23.54
C ARG A 457 -23.10 14.09 -22.71
N GLY A 458 -23.06 12.94 -22.02
CA GLY A 458 -21.87 12.45 -21.30
C GLY A 458 -21.91 12.57 -19.78
N VAL A 459 -23.04 12.98 -19.19
CA VAL A 459 -23.21 13.03 -17.73
C VAL A 459 -23.92 11.76 -17.26
N ASN A 460 -23.22 10.94 -16.47
CA ASN A 460 -23.84 9.84 -15.71
C ASN A 460 -24.70 10.45 -14.59
N PHE A 461 -26.00 10.13 -14.57
CA PHE A 461 -27.03 10.47 -13.57
C PHE A 461 -26.60 11.43 -12.44
N ILE A 462 -27.00 12.70 -12.52
CA ILE A 462 -27.02 13.60 -11.35
C ILE A 462 -28.35 13.40 -10.64
N GLU A 463 -28.38 12.61 -9.58
CA GLU A 463 -29.55 12.52 -8.71
C GLU A 463 -29.57 13.69 -7.71
N ASN A 464 -30.30 14.76 -8.06
CA ASN A 464 -30.65 15.84 -7.12
C ASN A 464 -31.87 15.45 -6.26
N CYS A 465 -31.83 14.29 -5.61
CA CYS A 465 -32.89 13.86 -4.70
C CYS A 465 -32.85 14.68 -3.41
N ARG A 466 -33.71 15.71 -3.32
CA ARG A 466 -33.83 16.57 -2.13
C ARG A 466 -34.52 15.81 -0.99
N PHE A 467 -34.25 16.25 0.23
CA PHE A 467 -35.04 15.84 1.41
C PHE A 467 -36.54 16.00 1.13
N SER A 468 -37.28 14.95 1.45
CA SER A 468 -38.72 14.86 1.24
C SER A 468 -39.47 15.10 2.55
N HIS A 469 -39.34 14.18 3.49
CA HIS A 469 -39.95 14.23 4.82
C HIS A 469 -39.28 13.22 5.76
N ARG A 470 -39.65 13.27 7.05
CA ARG A 470 -39.37 12.21 8.02
C ARG A 470 -40.68 11.59 8.49
N ALA A 471 -40.70 10.28 8.62
CA ALA A 471 -41.83 9.55 9.18
C ALA A 471 -41.37 8.22 9.80
N PRO A 472 -42.03 7.75 10.87
CA PRO A 472 -41.80 6.43 11.47
C PRO A 472 -42.42 5.28 10.66
N ASP A 473 -42.26 5.31 9.33
CA ASP A 473 -42.88 4.38 8.39
C ASP A 473 -41.82 3.51 7.69
N ASP A 474 -42.08 2.20 7.59
CA ASP A 474 -41.23 1.25 6.85
C ASP A 474 -42.10 0.34 5.96
N PRO A 475 -42.27 0.65 4.66
CA PRO A 475 -43.06 -0.17 3.75
C PRO A 475 -42.43 -1.54 3.46
N ILE A 476 -41.15 -1.75 3.77
CA ILE A 476 -40.45 -3.02 3.51
C ILE A 476 -40.62 -3.96 4.71
N VAL A 477 -40.38 -3.46 5.93
CA VAL A 477 -40.41 -4.27 7.15
C VAL A 477 -41.81 -4.32 7.78
N PHE A 478 -42.59 -3.22 7.67
CA PHE A 478 -43.93 -3.09 8.25
C PHE A 478 -44.97 -2.56 7.25
N PRO A 479 -45.23 -3.30 6.14
CA PRO A 479 -46.16 -2.85 5.10
C PRO A 479 -47.57 -2.61 5.65
N GLY A 480 -48.14 -1.46 5.31
CA GLY A 480 -49.46 -0.99 5.72
C GLY A 480 -49.57 -0.52 7.17
N ARG A 481 -48.46 -0.45 7.93
CA ARG A 481 -48.47 -0.12 9.36
C ARG A 481 -47.74 1.21 9.63
N ALA A 482 -48.46 2.31 9.48
CA ALA A 482 -47.94 3.64 9.77
C ALA A 482 -47.49 3.77 11.24
N GLY A 483 -46.30 4.31 11.47
CA GLY A 483 -45.74 4.52 12.81
C GLY A 483 -45.18 3.29 13.52
N ALA A 484 -45.09 2.14 12.86
CA ALA A 484 -44.56 0.92 13.44
C ALA A 484 -43.01 0.86 13.48
N SER A 485 -42.31 1.79 12.82
CA SER A 485 -40.85 1.85 12.79
C SER A 485 -40.28 3.01 13.63
N HIS A 486 -38.95 3.05 13.76
CA HIS A 486 -38.25 4.25 14.19
C HIS A 486 -38.27 5.32 13.07
N ASP A 487 -37.91 6.55 13.40
CA ASP A 487 -38.02 7.69 12.47
C ASP A 487 -37.07 7.53 11.26
N HIS A 488 -37.63 7.51 10.06
CA HIS A 488 -36.89 7.38 8.81
C HIS A 488 -36.80 8.72 8.08
N THR A 489 -35.71 8.95 7.36
CA THR A 489 -35.56 10.09 6.46
C THR A 489 -35.78 9.67 5.02
N PHE A 490 -36.76 10.29 4.35
CA PHE A 490 -37.09 10.03 2.95
C PHE A 490 -36.46 11.11 2.05
N VAL A 491 -35.89 10.68 0.92
CA VAL A 491 -35.28 11.56 -0.08
C VAL A 491 -35.86 11.29 -1.47
N GLY A 492 -36.03 12.34 -2.27
CA GLY A 492 -36.58 12.26 -3.62
C GLY A 492 -38.10 12.16 -3.65
N ASN A 493 -38.64 10.95 -3.50
CA ASN A 493 -40.08 10.73 -3.61
C ASN A 493 -40.85 11.25 -2.39
N ARG A 494 -41.94 11.99 -2.63
CA ARG A 494 -42.83 12.52 -1.58
C ARG A 494 -44.03 11.62 -1.28
N SER A 495 -44.26 10.59 -2.09
CA SER A 495 -45.40 9.68 -1.91
C SER A 495 -45.08 8.45 -1.07
N THR A 496 -43.80 8.14 -0.84
CA THR A 496 -43.41 6.95 -0.07
C THR A 496 -43.88 7.09 1.38
N ASN A 497 -44.63 6.11 1.86
CA ASN A 497 -45.14 5.99 3.23
C ASN A 497 -45.38 4.51 3.54
N ALA A 498 -45.96 4.18 4.70
CA ALA A 498 -46.22 2.79 5.08
C ALA A 498 -47.06 1.98 4.09
N SER A 499 -47.83 2.61 3.19
CA SER A 499 -48.68 1.94 2.19
C SER A 499 -47.98 1.72 0.84
N SER A 500 -46.69 2.09 0.73
CA SER A 500 -45.90 1.99 -0.51
C SER A 500 -45.39 0.60 -0.82
#